data_AF-A0A7X1H9R1-F1
#
_entry.id   AF-A0A7X1H9R1-F1
#
_cell.length_a   1.000
_cell.length_b   1.000
_cell.length_c   1.000
_cell.angle_alpha   90.00
_cell.angle_beta   90.00
_cell.angle_gamma   90.00
#
_symmetry.space_group_name_H-M   'P 1'
#
loop_
_entity.id
_entity.type
_entity.pdbx_description
1 polymer ?
#
loop_
_entity_poly.entity_id
_entity_poly.type
_entity_poly.pdbx_seq_one_letter_code
_entity_poly.pdbx_strand_id
1 'polypeptide(L)' 'MNTKLTLRLEEELIKSAKNHANIIGKSVSQMVADYFYLLDKKSFKKPVKLTPIVKSLKGSLKNADIGENDYKSYLEDKYL' A
#
# COMPACT_ATOMS: atom_id res chain seq x y z
N MET A 1 18.29 13.20 -11.78
CA MET A 1 19.61 13.37 -11.15
C MET A 1 19.90 12.12 -10.35
N ASN A 2 21.11 11.54 -10.46
CA ASN A 2 21.49 10.36 -9.67
C ASN A 2 22.32 10.83 -8.47
N THR A 3 21.84 10.58 -7.26
CA THR A 3 22.52 10.91 -6.00
C THR A 3 23.04 9.64 -5.34
N LYS A 4 24.22 9.72 -4.70
CA LYS A 4 24.83 8.59 -4.01
C LYS A 4 24.37 8.55 -2.55
N LEU A 5 24.00 7.36 -2.08
CA LEU A 5 23.74 7.07 -0.68
C LEU A 5 24.88 6.21 -0.13
N THR A 6 25.53 6.68 0.93
CA THR A 6 26.60 5.94 1.62
C THR A 6 26.10 5.50 2.99
N LEU A 7 26.17 4.20 3.29
CA LEU A 7 25.76 3.62 4.56
C LEU A 7 27.00 3.13 5.32
N ARG A 8 27.05 3.38 6.64
CA ARG A 8 28.04 2.76 7.53
C ARG A 8 27.43 1.49 8.11
N LEU A 9 28.04 0.35 7.83
CA LEU A 9 27.56 -0.97 8.22
C LEU A 9 28.76 -1.85 8.58
N GLU A 10 28.52 -2.88 9.38
CA GLU A 10 29.52 -3.89 9.70
C GLU A 10 29.92 -4.69 8.45
N GLU A 11 31.18 -5.13 8.40
CA GLU A 11 31.75 -5.80 7.22
C GLU A 11 31.02 -7.12 6.91
N GLU A 12 30.65 -7.89 7.94
CA GLU A 12 29.90 -9.14 7.77
C GLU A 12 28.54 -8.91 7.12
N LEU A 13 27.86 -7.82 7.49
CA LEU A 13 26.58 -7.46 6.91
C LEU A 13 26.73 -7.06 5.43
N ILE A 14 27.81 -6.36 5.09
CA ILE A 14 28.13 -6.00 3.69
C ILE A 14 28.37 -7.27 2.85
N LYS A 15 29.11 -8.26 3.40
CA LYS A 15 29.37 -9.54 2.73
C LYS A 15 28.07 -10.32 2.50
N SER A 16 27.24 -10.44 3.53
CA SER A 16 25.94 -11.11 3.46
C SER A 16 25.03 -10.46 2.40
N ALA A 17 24.94 -9.13 2.38
CA ALA A 17 24.13 -8.40 1.41
C ALA A 17 24.61 -8.64 -0.04
N LYS A 18 25.92 -8.62 -0.29
CA LYS A 18 26.48 -8.90 -1.62
C LYS A 18 26.24 -10.33 -2.07
N ASN A 19 26.40 -11.32 -1.18
CA ASN A 19 26.12 -12.73 -1.48
C ASN A 19 24.65 -12.93 -1.86
N HIS A 20 23.74 -12.36 -1.07
CA HIS A 20 22.31 -12.43 -1.37
C HIS A 20 21.98 -11.76 -2.71
N ALA A 21 22.55 -10.58 -2.98
CA ALA A 21 22.35 -9.85 -4.23
C ALA A 21 22.82 -10.65 -5.45
N ASN A 22 23.97 -11.33 -5.35
CA ASN A 22 24.48 -12.21 -6.40
C ASN A 22 23.56 -13.39 -6.68
N ILE A 23 23.02 -14.05 -5.64
CA ILE A 23 22.09 -15.19 -5.80
C ILE A 23 20.84 -14.77 -6.59
N ILE A 24 20.32 -13.58 -6.34
CA ILE A 24 19.12 -13.06 -7.01
C ILE A 24 19.44 -12.32 -8.33
N GLY A 25 20.71 -12.26 -8.74
CA GLY A 25 21.14 -11.59 -9.97
C GLY A 25 20.97 -10.06 -9.96
N LYS A 26 21.03 -9.42 -8.79
CA LYS A 26 20.89 -7.96 -8.63
C LYS A 26 22.11 -7.36 -7.95
N SER A 27 22.30 -6.05 -8.10
CA SER A 27 23.26 -5.31 -7.27
C SER A 27 22.66 -4.96 -5.91
N VAL A 28 23.50 -4.76 -4.89
CA VAL A 28 23.06 -4.28 -3.57
C VAL A 28 22.32 -2.94 -3.71
N SER A 29 22.80 -2.04 -4.58
CA SER A 29 22.14 -0.77 -4.84
C SER A 29 20.72 -0.95 -5.41
N GLN A 30 20.52 -1.93 -6.31
CA GLN A 30 19.19 -2.23 -6.84
C GLN A 30 18.26 -2.79 -5.76
N MET A 31 18.77 -3.69 -4.92
CA MET A 31 18.00 -4.26 -3.80
C MET A 31 17.52 -3.19 -2.82
N VAL A 32 18.40 -2.23 -2.48
CA VAL A 32 18.07 -1.10 -1.61
C VAL A 32 17.10 -0.14 -2.29
N ALA A 33 17.25 0.13 -3.58
CA ALA A 33 16.31 0.95 -4.34
C ALA A 33 14.91 0.32 -4.37
N ASP A 34 14.81 -0.98 -4.64
CA ASP A 34 13.55 -1.74 -4.62
C ASP A 34 12.88 -1.63 -3.24
N TYR A 35 13.66 -1.72 -2.15
CA TYR A 35 13.16 -1.53 -0.79
C TYR A 35 12.62 -0.11 -0.56
N PHE A 36 13.33 0.94 -1.01
CA PHE A 36 12.85 2.31 -0.89
C PHE A 36 11.55 2.54 -1.67
N TYR A 37 11.41 1.96 -2.88
CA TYR A 37 10.14 2.00 -3.61
C TYR A 37 8.99 1.36 -2.84
N LEU A 38 9.25 0.27 -2.10
CA LEU A 38 8.24 -0.38 -1.25
C LEU A 38 7.88 0.45 -0.02
N LEU A 39 8.85 1.09 0.62
CA LEU A 39 8.60 2.02 1.72
C LEU A 39 7.75 3.20 1.26
N ASP A 40 8.05 3.74 0.09
CA ASP A 40 7.29 4.84 -0.50
C ASP A 40 5.86 4.40 -0.80
N LYS A 41 5.64 3.19 -1.36
CA LYS A 41 4.29 2.63 -1.57
C LYS A 41 3.49 2.41 -0.28
N LYS A 42 4.14 2.04 0.83
CA LYS A 42 3.47 1.92 2.14
C LYS A 42 3.12 3.28 2.74
N SER A 43 3.96 4.29 2.53
CA SER A 43 3.72 5.68 2.92
C SER A 43 2.60 6.30 2.06
N PHE A 44 2.60 5.99 0.77
CA PHE A 44 1.53 6.29 -0.18
C PHE A 44 0.40 5.26 -0.11
N LYS A 45 -0.24 5.13 1.07
CA LYS A 45 -1.71 5.17 1.01
C LYS A 45 -2.06 6.59 0.53
N LYS A 46 -1.87 6.86 -0.78
CA LYS A 46 -2.46 8.05 -1.39
C LYS A 46 -3.90 8.05 -0.90
N PRO A 47 -4.40 9.14 -0.29
CA PRO A 47 -5.83 9.21 -0.03
C PRO A 47 -6.44 8.94 -1.39
N VAL A 48 -7.14 7.80 -1.53
CA VAL A 48 -7.87 7.49 -2.76
C VAL A 48 -8.65 8.76 -3.01
N LYS A 49 -8.37 9.45 -4.12
CA LYS A 49 -8.96 10.74 -4.41
C LYS A 49 -10.40 10.43 -4.79
N LEU A 50 -11.25 10.28 -3.76
CA LEU A 50 -12.64 9.92 -3.93
C LEU A 50 -13.28 11.03 -4.76
N THR A 51 -14.08 10.65 -5.74
CA THR A 51 -14.92 11.61 -6.44
C THR A 51 -15.83 12.31 -5.41
N PRO A 52 -16.30 13.54 -5.67
CA PRO A 52 -17.08 14.31 -4.69
C PRO A 52 -18.25 13.51 -4.10
N ILE A 53 -18.96 12.76 -4.95
CA ILE A 53 -20.09 11.90 -4.57
C ILE A 53 -19.63 10.75 -3.67
N VAL A 54 -18.55 10.05 -4.01
CA VAL A 54 -18.06 8.94 -3.18
C VAL A 54 -17.54 9.46 -1.83
N LYS A 55 -16.96 10.67 -1.81
CA LYS A 55 -16.52 11.32 -0.57
C LYS A 55 -17.70 11.67 0.34
N SER A 56 -18.84 12.13 -0.21
CA SER A 56 -20.03 12.46 0.59
C SER A 56 -20.77 11.24 1.11
N LEU A 57 -20.71 10.11 0.40
CA LEU A 57 -21.35 8.85 0.80
C LEU A 57 -20.49 8.00 1.76
N LYS A 58 -19.17 8.21 1.76
CA LYS A 58 -18.26 7.43 2.61
C LYS A 58 -18.55 7.70 4.09
N GLY A 59 -19.04 6.67 4.78
CA GLY A 59 -19.31 6.72 6.21
C GLY A 59 -20.72 7.19 6.58
N SER A 60 -21.59 7.47 5.60
CA SER A 60 -22.98 7.88 5.84
C SER A 60 -23.80 6.83 6.60
N LEU A 61 -23.39 5.57 6.55
CA LEU A 61 -24.03 4.44 7.23
C LEU A 61 -23.26 3.94 8.46
N LYS A 62 -22.21 4.65 8.90
CA LYS A 62 -21.29 4.15 9.93
C LYS A 62 -21.95 3.85 11.28
N ASN A 63 -23.03 4.55 11.60
CA ASN A 63 -23.79 4.39 12.86
C ASN A 63 -25.23 3.92 12.60
N ALA A 64 -25.52 3.47 11.38
CA ALA A 64 -26.85 2.97 11.06
C ALA A 64 -26.90 1.49 11.44
N ASP A 65 -27.92 1.11 12.22
CA ASP A 65 -28.21 -0.28 12.56
C ASP A 65 -29.03 -0.89 11.43
N ILE A 66 -28.37 -1.11 10.30
CA ILE A 66 -28.96 -1.68 9.09
C ILE A 66 -28.16 -2.91 8.67
N GLY A 67 -28.88 -4.00 8.48
CA GLY A 67 -28.35 -5.29 8.08
C GLY A 67 -28.72 -5.65 6.65
N GLU A 68 -28.32 -6.86 6.25
CA GLU A 68 -28.63 -7.40 4.93
C GLU A 68 -30.14 -7.61 4.73
N ASN A 69 -30.89 -7.84 5.81
CA ASN A 69 -32.34 -8.04 5.75
C ASN A 69 -33.08 -6.75 5.40
N ASP A 70 -32.65 -5.60 5.94
CA ASP A 70 -33.23 -4.30 5.59
C ASP A 70 -33.04 -3.97 4.11
N TYR A 71 -31.89 -4.37 3.55
CA TYR A 71 -31.62 -4.23 2.13
C TYR A 71 -32.52 -5.13 1.28
N LYS A 72 -32.76 -6.38 1.70
CA LYS A 72 -33.68 -7.30 0.99
C LYS A 72 -35.11 -6.78 1.01
N SER A 73 -35.61 -6.34 2.16
CA SER A 73 -36.94 -5.73 2.28
C SER A 73 -37.09 -4.48 1.40
N TYR A 74 -36.05 -3.64 1.32
CA TYR A 74 -36.05 -2.49 0.42
C TYR A 74 -36.10 -2.90 -1.07
N LEU A 75 -35.38 -3.95 -1.46
CA LEU A 75 -35.43 -4.43 -2.84
C LEU A 75 -36.79 -5.01 -3.20
N GLU A 76 -37.44 -5.70 -2.27
CA GLU A 76 -38.81 -6.18 -2.46
C GLU A 76 -39.77 -5.02 -2.68
N ASP A 77 -39.84 -4.05 -1.75
CA ASP A 77 -40.72 -2.87 -1.87
C ASP A 77 -40.47 -2.03 -3.13
N LYS A 78 -39.22 -1.98 -3.61
CA LYS A 78 -38.85 -1.17 -4.77
C LYS A 78 -39.22 -1.81 -6.11
N TYR A 79 -39.21 -3.14 -6.19
CA TYR A 79 -39.25 -3.86 -7.47
C TYR A 79 -40.40 -4.86 -7.60
N LEU A 80 -41.08 -5.22 -6.51
CA LEU A 80 -42.23 -6.14 -6.45
C LEU A 80 -43.50 -5.39 -6.03
#